data_AF-A0A4Y2PTA5-F1
#
_entry.id   AF-A0A4Y2PTA5-F1
#
_cell.length_a   1.000
_cell.length_b   1.000
_cell.length_c   1.000
_cell.angle_alpha   90.00
_cell.angle_beta   90.00
_cell.angle_gamma   90.00
#
_symmetry.space_group_name_H-M   'P 1'
#
loop_
_entity.id
_entity.type
_entity.pdbx_description
1 polymer ?
#
loop_
_entity_poly.entity_id
_entity_poly.type
_entity_poly.pdbx_seq_one_letter_code
_entity_poly.pdbx_strand_id
1 'polypeptide(L)'
;MDLIERQLQNAVNKLVAWCNNNGLSISPEKSRCVHFCWKRNINLDPVIHIQNVAIPVVDDIRFLGVIFDRKLTFLPHILHLRKRCERSLNILKVLSKTSWGADRTSLLRIYQAVILSRIDYSCMVYDSARATVSRRLDTIHHSALRICSGAFRTSTVESLYVICHQLPLHLRRQKISALYFFRAQSVPKHPISQLTLPVRLHRLCCSSLSHSVLL
;
A
#
# COMPACT_ATOMS: atom_id res chain seq x y z
N MET A 1 11.89 -5.83 29.09
CA MET A 1 10.92 -4.89 28.50
C MET A 1 11.14 -3.49 29.07
N ASP A 2 11.35 -3.40 30.37
CA ASP A 2 11.43 -2.17 31.17
C ASP A 2 12.43 -1.13 30.66
N LEU A 3 13.60 -1.55 30.14
CA LEU A 3 14.58 -0.62 29.57
C LEU A 3 14.07 0.04 28.28
N ILE A 4 13.41 -0.71 27.41
CA ILE A 4 12.82 -0.19 26.17
C ILE A 4 11.63 0.69 26.49
N GLU A 5 10.77 0.26 27.41
CA GLU A 5 9.62 1.05 27.87
C GLU A 5 10.06 2.39 28.46
N ARG A 6 11.08 2.40 29.33
CA ARG A 6 11.64 3.64 29.88
C ARG A 6 12.23 4.56 28.81
N GLN A 7 12.93 4.00 27.83
CA GLN A 7 13.46 4.80 26.71
C GLN A 7 12.35 5.40 25.86
N LEU A 8 11.31 4.63 25.54
CA LEU A 8 10.14 5.10 24.81
C LEU A 8 9.40 6.18 25.61
N GLN A 9 9.16 5.97 26.90
CA GLN A 9 8.51 6.95 27.76
C GLN A 9 9.31 8.26 27.83
N ASN A 10 10.64 8.18 27.96
CA ASN A 10 11.50 9.37 27.92
C ASN A 10 11.42 10.12 26.58
N ALA A 11 11.35 9.39 25.46
CA ALA A 11 11.19 9.99 24.14
C ALA A 11 9.82 10.68 23.99
N VAL A 12 8.75 10.03 24.46
CA VAL A 12 7.40 10.59 24.48
C VAL A 12 7.33 11.84 25.36
N ASN A 13 7.93 11.82 26.55
CA ASN A 13 7.99 12.98 27.44
C ASN A 13 8.70 14.17 26.79
N LYS A 14 9.83 13.94 26.11
CA LYS A 14 10.53 14.97 25.34
C LYS A 14 9.68 15.53 24.21
N LEU A 15 8.94 14.66 23.51
CA LEU A 15 8.05 15.05 22.42
C LEU A 15 6.87 15.88 22.94
N VAL A 16 6.25 15.49 24.06
CA VAL A 16 5.19 16.26 24.73
C VAL A 16 5.72 17.64 25.14
N ALA A 17 6.89 17.71 25.77
CA ALA A 17 7.51 18.98 26.17
C ALA A 17 7.79 19.88 24.94
N TRP A 18 8.31 19.31 23.85
CA TRP A 18 8.52 20.04 22.61
C TRP A 18 7.22 20.54 22.00
N CYS A 19 6.17 19.70 21.95
CA CYS A 19 4.85 20.11 21.46
C CYS A 19 4.29 21.28 22.28
N ASN A 20 4.34 21.20 23.61
CA ASN A 20 3.87 22.26 24.50
C ASN A 20 4.64 23.58 24.26
N ASN A 21 5.96 23.51 24.09
CA ASN A 21 6.79 24.69 23.80
C ASN A 21 6.44 25.33 22.44
N ASN A 22 5.92 24.56 21.50
CA ASN A 22 5.48 25.03 20.18
C ASN A 22 3.97 25.33 20.11
N GLY A 23 3.25 25.32 21.24
CA GLY A 23 1.80 25.58 21.30
C GLY A 23 0.94 24.44 20.72
N LEU A 24 1.48 23.23 20.58
CA LEU A 24 0.78 22.04 20.10
C LEU A 24 0.38 21.15 21.28
N SER A 25 -0.84 20.64 21.26
CA SER A 25 -1.33 19.67 22.25
C SER A 25 -1.57 18.31 21.63
N ILE A 26 -1.07 17.26 22.28
CA ILE A 26 -1.25 15.87 21.87
C ILE A 26 -2.49 15.33 22.56
N SER A 27 -3.40 14.74 21.79
CA SER A 27 -4.61 14.11 22.32
C SER A 27 -4.35 12.63 22.66
N PRO A 28 -4.37 12.23 23.94
CA PRO A 28 -4.13 10.84 24.34
C PRO A 28 -5.16 9.87 23.76
N GLU A 29 -6.41 10.32 23.60
CA GLU A 29 -7.53 9.51 23.07
C GLU A 29 -7.33 9.08 21.61
N LYS A 30 -6.70 9.96 20.82
CA LYS A 30 -6.37 9.73 19.41
C LYS A 30 -5.07 8.96 19.24
N SER A 31 -4.19 8.98 20.25
CA SER A 31 -2.95 8.23 20.27
C SER A 31 -3.22 6.74 20.46
N ARG A 32 -2.50 5.91 19.70
CA ARG A 32 -2.57 4.45 19.77
C ARG A 32 -1.15 3.90 19.67
N CYS A 33 -0.86 2.83 20.39
CA CYS A 33 0.43 2.14 20.33
C CYS A 33 0.27 0.84 19.54
N VAL A 34 1.18 0.57 18.60
CA VAL A 34 1.26 -0.73 17.93
C VAL A 34 2.66 -1.28 18.11
N HIS A 35 2.75 -2.44 18.74
CA HIS A 35 4.02 -3.09 19.02
C HIS A 35 4.36 -4.12 17.94
N PHE A 36 5.19 -3.72 16.97
CA PHE A 36 5.65 -4.61 15.91
C PHE A 36 6.75 -5.55 16.42
N CYS A 37 6.48 -6.85 16.42
CA CYS A 37 7.47 -7.85 16.81
C CYS A 37 7.35 -9.13 15.97
N TRP A 38 8.49 -9.66 15.53
CA TRP A 38 8.56 -10.95 14.82
C TRP A 38 8.83 -12.15 15.74
N LYS A 39 9.18 -11.91 17.01
CA LYS A 39 9.40 -13.00 17.96
C LYS A 39 8.06 -13.65 18.32
N ARG A 40 8.05 -14.98 18.35
CA ARG A 40 6.85 -15.79 18.69
C ARG A 40 6.59 -15.87 20.20
N ASN A 41 7.52 -15.40 21.03
CA ASN A 41 7.37 -15.43 22.48
C ASN A 41 6.37 -14.36 22.96
N ILE A 42 5.74 -14.64 24.09
CA ILE A 42 4.85 -13.71 24.80
C ILE A 42 5.69 -12.52 25.23
N ASN A 43 5.64 -11.47 24.42
CA ASN A 43 6.19 -10.17 24.77
C ASN A 43 5.06 -9.38 25.41
N LEU A 44 5.24 -9.01 26.68
CA LEU A 44 4.36 -8.07 27.37
C LEU A 44 4.29 -6.79 26.54
N ASP A 45 3.08 -6.29 26.32
CA ASP A 45 2.89 -5.06 25.57
C ASP A 45 3.36 -3.87 26.44
N PRO A 46 4.12 -2.91 25.86
CA PRO A 46 4.66 -1.80 26.62
C PRO A 46 3.53 -0.87 27.08
N VAL A 47 3.60 -0.40 28.33
CA VAL A 47 2.63 0.55 28.87
C VAL A 47 3.21 1.96 28.78
N ILE A 48 2.72 2.76 27.83
CA ILE A 48 3.18 4.13 27.60
C ILE A 48 2.10 5.10 28.05
N HIS A 49 2.50 6.15 28.76
CA HIS A 49 1.60 7.19 29.24
C HIS A 49 1.85 8.51 28.51
N ILE A 50 0.77 9.19 28.11
CA ILE A 50 0.80 10.58 27.64
C ILE A 50 -0.05 11.39 28.61
N GLN A 51 0.51 12.44 29.22
CA GLN A 51 -0.21 13.29 30.17
C GLN A 51 -0.93 12.48 31.28
N ASN A 52 -0.25 11.46 31.84
CA ASN A 52 -0.80 10.50 32.82
C ASN A 52 -1.94 9.60 32.32
N VAL A 53 -2.25 9.59 31.02
CA VAL A 53 -3.22 8.66 30.42
C VAL A 53 -2.48 7.54 29.72
N ALA A 54 -2.79 6.28 30.06
CA ALA A 54 -2.23 5.11 29.40
C ALA A 54 -2.76 5.00 27.95
N ILE A 55 -1.85 4.88 26.98
CA ILE A 55 -2.21 4.70 25.58
C ILE A 55 -2.65 3.24 25.37
N PRO A 56 -3.81 2.98 24.74
CA PRO A 56 -4.20 1.63 24.43
C PRO A 56 -3.29 1.05 23.33
N VAL A 57 -2.79 -0.15 23.59
CA VAL A 57 -2.08 -0.97 22.60
C VAL A 57 -3.12 -1.64 21.71
N VAL A 58 -2.97 -1.50 20.40
CA VAL A 58 -3.89 -2.05 19.39
C VAL A 58 -3.14 -2.96 18.42
N ASP A 59 -3.84 -3.95 17.86
CA ASP A 59 -3.25 -4.88 16.91
C ASP A 59 -3.15 -4.31 15.49
N ASP A 60 -4.01 -3.35 15.15
CA ASP A 60 -4.01 -2.67 13.86
C ASP A 60 -4.22 -1.15 13.99
N ILE A 61 -3.51 -0.39 13.15
CA ILE A 61 -3.62 1.07 13.11
C ILE A 61 -3.66 1.56 11.67
N ARG A 62 -4.52 2.56 11.42
CA ARG A 62 -4.56 3.26 10.13
C ARG A 62 -3.63 4.46 10.17
N PHE A 63 -2.63 4.47 9.30
CA PHE A 63 -1.71 5.60 9.12
C PHE A 63 -1.64 5.98 7.64
N LEU A 64 -1.90 7.26 7.34
CA LEU A 64 -1.95 7.81 5.97
C LEU A 64 -2.79 6.96 4.99
N GLY A 65 -3.92 6.42 5.46
CA GLY A 65 -4.82 5.59 4.64
C GLY A 65 -4.39 4.14 4.46
N VAL A 66 -3.27 3.71 5.04
CA VAL A 66 -2.79 2.32 5.06
C VAL A 66 -3.01 1.71 6.43
N ILE A 67 -3.46 0.45 6.48
CA ILE A 67 -3.66 -0.27 7.74
C ILE A 67 -2.43 -1.14 8.01
N PHE A 68 -1.76 -0.87 9.13
CA PHE A 68 -0.62 -1.65 9.61
C PHE A 68 -1.08 -2.60 10.69
N ASP A 69 -0.83 -3.89 10.50
CA ASP A 69 -1.07 -4.93 11.50
C ASP A 69 0.20 -5.21 12.31
N ARG A 70 0.05 -5.71 13.53
CA ARG A 70 1.13 -6.07 14.46
C ARG A 70 2.24 -6.92 13.83
N LYS A 71 1.88 -7.80 12.88
CA LYS A 71 2.78 -8.71 12.18
C LYS A 71 3.26 -8.20 10.81
N LEU A 72 2.84 -7.01 10.39
CA LEU A 72 3.13 -6.42 9.08
C LEU A 72 2.80 -7.35 7.91
N THR A 73 1.74 -8.14 8.03
CA THR A 73 1.23 -9.01 6.97
C THR A 73 0.38 -8.27 5.95
N PHE A 74 -0.14 -7.08 6.31
CA PHE A 74 -1.05 -6.24 5.54
C PHE A 74 -2.35 -6.93 5.09
N LEU A 75 -2.73 -8.06 5.71
CA LEU A 75 -3.98 -8.74 5.41
C LEU A 75 -5.21 -7.85 5.68
N PRO A 76 -5.33 -7.18 6.84
CA PRO A 76 -6.48 -6.30 7.10
C PRO A 76 -6.59 -5.16 6.07
N HIS A 77 -5.44 -4.59 5.67
CA HIS A 77 -5.37 -3.55 4.64
C HIS A 77 -5.89 -4.04 3.30
N ILE A 78 -5.40 -5.20 2.82
CA ILE A 78 -5.78 -5.74 1.52
C ILE A 78 -7.26 -6.14 1.50
N LEU A 79 -7.80 -6.69 2.59
CA LEU A 79 -9.24 -6.99 2.70
C LEU A 79 -10.09 -5.72 2.67
N HIS A 80 -9.67 -4.68 3.41
CA HIS A 80 -10.35 -3.39 3.40
C HIS A 80 -10.33 -2.75 2.00
N LEU A 81 -9.17 -2.75 1.34
CA LEU A 81 -8.97 -2.24 0.00
C LEU A 81 -9.83 -3.01 -1.02
N ARG A 82 -9.83 -4.35 -0.96
CA ARG A 82 -10.67 -5.20 -1.80
C ARG A 82 -12.14 -4.82 -1.68
N LYS A 83 -12.67 -4.72 -0.46
CA LYS A 83 -14.08 -4.35 -0.22
C LYS A 83 -14.43 -2.98 -0.81
N ARG A 84 -13.51 -2.01 -0.74
CA ARG A 84 -13.71 -0.69 -1.38
C ARG A 84 -13.70 -0.79 -2.90
N CYS A 85 -12.80 -1.58 -3.48
CA CYS A 85 -12.73 -1.79 -4.92
C CYS A 85 -13.95 -2.57 -5.44
N GLU A 86 -14.49 -3.52 -4.68
CA GLU A 86 -15.72 -4.26 -5.03
C GLU A 86 -16.92 -3.32 -5.19
N ARG A 87 -17.06 -2.33 -4.32
CA ARG A 87 -18.09 -1.29 -4.47
C ARG A 87 -17.92 -0.52 -5.78
N SER A 88 -16.69 -0.17 -6.14
CA SER A 88 -16.41 0.51 -7.41
C SER A 88 -16.55 -0.37 -8.63
N LEU A 89 -16.31 -1.68 -8.51
CA LEU A 89 -16.64 -2.64 -9.56
C LEU A 89 -18.14 -2.65 -9.84
N ASN A 90 -18.99 -2.53 -8.82
CA ASN A 90 -20.43 -2.48 -9.04
C ASN A 90 -20.85 -1.24 -9.84
N ILE A 91 -20.21 -0.09 -9.60
CA ILE A 91 -20.41 1.11 -10.43
C ILE A 91 -19.99 0.83 -11.88
N LEU A 92 -18.82 0.21 -12.08
CA LEU A 92 -18.33 -0.15 -13.41
C LEU A 92 -19.29 -1.10 -14.16
N LYS A 93 -19.90 -2.07 -13.45
CA LYS A 93 -20.92 -2.98 -14.01
C LYS A 93 -22.19 -2.24 -14.46
N VAL A 94 -22.60 -1.22 -13.70
CA VAL A 94 -23.78 -0.41 -14.08
C VAL A 94 -23.48 0.40 -15.33
N LEU A 95 -22.27 0.94 -15.44
CA LEU A 95 -21.83 1.73 -16.59
C LEU A 95 -21.55 0.88 -17.84
N SER A 96 -21.31 -0.42 -17.69
CA SER A 96 -21.01 -1.32 -18.81
C SER A 96 -22.25 -1.98 -19.46
N LYS A 97 -23.47 -1.50 -19.16
CA LYS A 97 -24.70 -2.08 -19.71
C LYS A 97 -24.80 -1.84 -21.23
N THR A 98 -25.28 -2.81 -21.98
CA THR A 98 -25.28 -2.77 -23.45
C THR A 98 -26.21 -1.73 -24.09
N SER A 99 -27.29 -1.32 -23.42
CA SER A 99 -28.29 -0.40 -24.00
C SER A 99 -27.91 1.09 -23.92
N TRP A 100 -27.22 1.49 -22.86
CA TRP A 100 -26.86 2.89 -22.56
C TRP A 100 -25.44 3.02 -21.96
N GLY A 101 -24.61 2.01 -22.15
CA GLY A 101 -23.32 1.89 -21.49
C GLY A 101 -22.26 2.79 -22.10
N ALA A 102 -21.22 3.03 -21.30
CA ALA A 102 -20.05 3.76 -21.74
C ALA A 102 -19.21 2.93 -22.72
N ASP A 103 -18.55 3.62 -23.65
CA ASP A 103 -17.55 3.00 -24.51
C ASP A 103 -16.42 2.34 -23.69
N ARG A 104 -15.82 1.31 -24.28
CA ARG A 104 -14.71 0.55 -23.71
C ARG A 104 -13.56 1.44 -23.24
N THR A 105 -13.20 2.47 -24.01
CA THR A 105 -12.10 3.37 -23.65
C THR A 105 -12.43 4.19 -22.39
N SER A 106 -13.67 4.67 -22.30
CA SER A 106 -14.20 5.38 -21.13
C SER A 106 -14.27 4.49 -19.90
N LEU A 107 -14.75 3.24 -20.04
CA LEU A 107 -14.76 2.26 -18.94
C LEU A 107 -13.35 1.97 -18.42
N LEU A 108 -12.37 1.80 -19.32
CA LEU A 108 -10.97 1.60 -18.91
C LEU A 108 -10.41 2.82 -18.17
N ARG A 109 -10.70 4.04 -18.63
CA ARG A 109 -10.28 5.27 -17.93
C ARG A 109 -10.89 5.36 -16.53
N ILE A 110 -12.19 5.06 -16.39
CA ILE A 110 -12.88 5.05 -15.10
C ILE A 110 -12.27 3.99 -14.18
N TYR A 111 -12.03 2.79 -14.69
CA TYR A 111 -11.35 1.73 -13.97
C TYR A 111 -9.96 2.18 -13.46
N GLN A 112 -9.15 2.79 -14.31
CA GLN A 112 -7.82 3.30 -13.94
C GLN A 112 -7.92 4.39 -12.86
N ALA A 113 -8.83 5.34 -13.05
CA ALA A 113 -9.00 6.48 -12.15
C ALA A 113 -9.56 6.11 -10.77
N VAL A 114 -10.42 5.09 -10.68
CA VAL A 114 -11.18 4.79 -9.46
C VAL A 114 -10.68 3.54 -8.74
N ILE A 115 -10.35 2.48 -9.48
CA ILE A 115 -9.95 1.20 -8.88
C ILE A 115 -8.42 1.11 -8.84
N LEU A 116 -7.77 1.31 -9.98
CA LEU A 116 -6.32 1.12 -10.09
C LEU A 116 -5.55 2.15 -9.26
N SER A 117 -5.96 3.42 -9.30
CA SER A 117 -5.39 4.49 -8.46
C SER A 117 -5.37 4.15 -6.96
N ARG A 118 -6.43 3.50 -6.44
CA ARG A 118 -6.52 3.10 -5.03
C ARG A 118 -5.59 1.94 -4.70
N ILE A 119 -5.45 1.00 -5.63
CA ILE A 119 -4.52 -0.12 -5.50
C ILE A 119 -3.07 0.40 -5.53
N ASP A 120 -2.79 1.31 -6.46
CA ASP A 120 -1.46 1.88 -6.69
C ASP A 120 -1.00 2.77 -5.52
N TYR A 121 -1.91 3.50 -4.88
CA TYR A 121 -1.59 4.46 -3.81
C TYR A 121 -0.66 3.91 -2.71
N SER A 122 -0.92 2.69 -2.25
CA SER A 122 -0.18 2.07 -1.13
C SER A 122 0.66 0.88 -1.54
N CYS A 123 0.84 0.66 -2.85
CA CYS A 123 1.49 -0.55 -3.36
C CYS A 123 2.89 -0.75 -2.82
N MET A 124 3.66 0.32 -2.66
CA MET A 124 5.02 0.30 -2.14
C MET A 124 5.13 -0.21 -0.70
N VAL A 125 4.08 0.02 0.10
CA VAL A 125 4.06 -0.35 1.52
C VAL A 125 3.67 -1.81 1.68
N TYR A 126 2.56 -2.22 1.05
CA TYR A 126 2.04 -3.58 1.18
C TYR A 126 2.69 -4.59 0.22
N ASP A 127 3.62 -4.21 -0.66
CA ASP A 127 4.32 -5.18 -1.55
C ASP A 127 5.15 -6.21 -0.77
N SER A 128 5.47 -5.90 0.50
CA SER A 128 6.06 -6.83 1.46
C SER A 128 5.11 -7.97 1.89
N ALA A 129 3.81 -7.83 1.64
CA ALA A 129 2.81 -8.85 1.94
C ALA A 129 3.04 -10.15 1.15
N ARG A 130 2.56 -11.26 1.71
CA ARG A 130 2.63 -12.57 1.04
C ARG A 130 1.87 -12.51 -0.29
N ALA A 131 2.44 -13.16 -1.31
CA ALA A 131 1.83 -13.23 -2.65
C ALA A 131 0.38 -13.74 -2.63
N THR A 132 0.06 -14.69 -1.73
CA THR A 132 -1.31 -15.21 -1.56
C THR A 132 -2.31 -14.14 -1.12
N VAL A 133 -1.88 -13.17 -0.31
CA VAL A 133 -2.72 -12.05 0.13
C VAL A 133 -2.87 -11.06 -1.03
N SER A 134 -1.76 -10.70 -1.69
CA SER A 134 -1.78 -9.77 -2.83
C SER A 134 -2.61 -10.27 -4.01
N ARG A 135 -2.67 -11.60 -4.25
CA ARG A 135 -3.53 -12.23 -5.28
C ARG A 135 -5.02 -11.95 -5.08
N ARG A 136 -5.46 -11.60 -3.87
CA ARG A 136 -6.86 -11.20 -3.64
C ARG A 136 -7.23 -9.95 -4.44
N LEU A 137 -6.29 -9.04 -4.70
CA LEU A 137 -6.50 -7.85 -5.53
C LEU A 137 -6.51 -8.18 -7.03
N ASP A 138 -5.79 -9.23 -7.45
CA ASP A 138 -5.79 -9.67 -8.86
C ASP A 138 -7.21 -10.06 -9.30
N THR A 139 -8.01 -10.68 -8.42
CA THR A 139 -9.42 -11.03 -8.72
C THR A 139 -10.28 -9.82 -9.09
N ILE A 140 -10.06 -8.69 -8.41
CA ILE A 140 -10.75 -7.42 -8.69
C ILE A 140 -10.27 -6.85 -10.03
N HIS A 141 -8.97 -6.88 -10.26
CA HIS A 141 -8.37 -6.41 -11.50
C HIS A 141 -8.89 -7.19 -12.71
N HIS A 142 -8.87 -8.52 -12.67
CA HIS A 142 -9.37 -9.36 -13.77
C HIS A 142 -10.86 -9.16 -13.99
N SER A 143 -11.64 -9.04 -12.92
CA SER A 143 -13.07 -8.75 -13.01
C SER A 143 -13.33 -7.41 -13.70
N ALA A 144 -12.57 -6.37 -13.36
CA ALA A 144 -12.67 -5.07 -14.02
C ALA A 144 -12.34 -5.17 -15.51
N LEU A 145 -11.26 -5.86 -15.89
CA LEU A 145 -10.87 -6.00 -17.29
C LEU A 145 -11.94 -6.72 -18.12
N ARG A 146 -12.55 -7.78 -17.58
CA ARG A 146 -13.67 -8.47 -18.24
C ARG A 146 -14.86 -7.55 -18.46
N ILE A 147 -15.21 -6.75 -17.44
CA ILE A 147 -16.31 -5.78 -17.53
C ILE A 147 -16.00 -4.72 -18.62
N CYS A 148 -14.79 -4.14 -18.60
CA CYS A 148 -14.43 -3.12 -19.57
C CYS A 148 -14.33 -3.63 -21.01
N SER A 149 -13.87 -4.87 -21.20
CA SER A 149 -13.70 -5.47 -22.53
C SER A 149 -14.95 -6.18 -23.05
N GLY A 150 -15.95 -6.41 -22.20
CA GLY A 150 -17.10 -7.27 -22.54
C GLY A 150 -16.73 -8.75 -22.73
N ALA A 151 -15.53 -9.16 -22.31
CA ALA A 151 -15.04 -10.51 -22.52
C ALA A 151 -15.82 -11.55 -21.69
N PHE A 152 -15.89 -12.78 -22.20
CA PHE A 152 -16.51 -13.89 -21.50
C PHE A 152 -15.83 -14.16 -20.15
N ARG A 153 -16.58 -14.79 -19.23
CA ARG A 153 -16.04 -15.19 -17.92
C ARG A 153 -14.90 -16.20 -18.03
N THR A 154 -14.86 -16.97 -19.10
CA THR A 154 -13.87 -18.02 -19.38
C THR A 154 -12.63 -17.52 -20.14
N SER A 155 -12.61 -16.28 -20.64
CA SER A 155 -11.46 -15.75 -21.37
C SER A 155 -10.18 -15.81 -20.52
N THR A 156 -9.04 -16.13 -21.13
CA THR A 156 -7.75 -16.21 -20.44
C THR A 156 -7.31 -14.83 -19.95
N VAL A 157 -6.61 -14.77 -18.82
CA VAL A 157 -6.25 -13.48 -18.19
C VAL A 157 -5.19 -12.73 -19.02
N GLU A 158 -4.29 -13.48 -19.64
CA GLU A 158 -3.23 -12.97 -20.51
C GLU A 158 -3.80 -12.23 -21.71
N SER A 159 -4.87 -12.77 -22.33
CA SER A 159 -5.54 -12.10 -23.44
C SER A 159 -6.18 -10.78 -23.01
N LEU A 160 -6.77 -10.72 -21.81
CA LEU A 160 -7.35 -9.50 -21.25
C LEU A 160 -6.31 -8.39 -21.06
N TYR A 161 -5.11 -8.73 -20.61
CA TYR A 161 -4.01 -7.77 -20.45
C TYR A 161 -3.61 -7.14 -21.79
N VAL A 162 -3.44 -7.97 -22.82
CA VAL A 162 -3.08 -7.52 -24.17
C VAL A 162 -4.18 -6.64 -24.75
N ILE A 163 -5.42 -7.13 -24.73
CA ILE A 163 -6.58 -6.44 -25.28
C ILE A 163 -6.76 -5.08 -24.59
N CYS A 164 -6.74 -5.02 -23.25
CA CYS A 164 -6.97 -3.80 -22.48
C CYS A 164 -5.73 -2.90 -22.28
N HIS A 165 -4.58 -3.29 -22.84
CA HIS A 165 -3.29 -2.63 -22.63
C HIS A 165 -2.97 -2.40 -21.15
N GLN A 166 -3.22 -3.41 -20.31
CA GLN A 166 -2.98 -3.35 -18.86
C GLN A 166 -1.90 -4.35 -18.45
N LEU A 167 -1.05 -3.96 -17.49
CA LEU A 167 -0.07 -4.86 -16.90
C LEU A 167 -0.70 -5.66 -15.76
N PRO A 168 -0.25 -6.92 -15.54
CA PRO A 168 -0.50 -7.63 -14.29
C PRO A 168 -0.12 -6.77 -13.08
N LEU A 169 -0.91 -6.83 -12.00
CA LEU A 169 -0.68 -5.96 -10.84
C LEU A 169 0.72 -6.12 -10.25
N HIS A 170 1.29 -7.32 -10.20
CA HIS A 170 2.63 -7.54 -9.66
C HIS A 170 3.73 -6.80 -10.46
N LEU A 171 3.67 -6.84 -11.80
CA LEU A 171 4.60 -6.08 -12.64
C LEU A 171 4.36 -4.58 -12.50
N ARG A 172 3.09 -4.17 -12.40
CA ARG A 172 2.74 -2.77 -12.18
C ARG A 172 3.31 -2.24 -10.86
N ARG A 173 3.19 -2.98 -9.76
CA ARG A 173 3.77 -2.62 -8.46
C ARG A 173 5.29 -2.51 -8.55
N GLN A 174 5.96 -3.47 -9.20
CA GLN A 174 7.41 -3.40 -9.41
C GLN A 174 7.81 -2.15 -10.21
N LYS A 175 7.08 -1.82 -11.28
CA LYS A 175 7.30 -0.59 -12.05
C LYS A 175 7.14 0.66 -11.20
N ILE A 176 6.06 0.77 -10.42
CA ILE A 176 5.81 1.94 -9.56
C ILE A 176 6.89 2.07 -8.49
N SER A 177 7.26 0.97 -7.82
CA SER A 177 8.31 0.95 -6.80
C SER A 177 9.66 1.37 -7.39
N ALA A 178 10.01 0.89 -8.59
CA ALA A 178 11.25 1.28 -9.27
C ALA A 178 11.25 2.77 -9.65
N LEU A 179 10.15 3.29 -10.20
CA LEU A 179 10.03 4.71 -10.55
C LEU A 179 10.17 5.63 -9.33
N TYR A 180 9.51 5.27 -8.22
CA TYR A 180 9.65 6.02 -6.98
C TYR A 180 11.09 5.99 -6.45
N PHE A 181 11.73 4.82 -6.52
CA PHE A 181 13.13 4.67 -6.11
C PHE A 181 14.06 5.59 -6.90
N PHE A 182 13.97 5.59 -8.24
CA PHE A 182 14.78 6.47 -9.07
C PHE A 182 14.50 7.95 -8.82
N ARG A 183 13.23 8.31 -8.60
CA ARG A 183 12.86 9.66 -8.20
C ARG A 183 13.43 10.05 -6.84
N ALA A 184 13.49 9.11 -5.89
CA ALA A 184 14.09 9.35 -4.58
C ALA A 184 15.61 9.54 -4.69
N GLN A 185 16.28 8.82 -5.61
CA GLN A 185 17.71 9.00 -5.87
C GLN A 185 18.05 10.31 -6.58
N SER A 186 17.16 10.81 -7.44
CA SER A 186 17.39 12.08 -8.15
C SER A 186 17.31 13.30 -7.22
N VAL A 187 16.71 13.17 -6.03
CA VAL A 187 16.58 14.26 -5.07
C VAL A 187 17.79 14.26 -4.12
N PRO A 188 18.63 15.31 -4.13
CA PRO A 188 19.75 15.40 -3.21
C PRO A 188 19.23 15.47 -1.76
N LYS A 189 19.84 14.68 -0.87
CA LYS A 189 19.47 14.56 0.56
C LYS A 189 18.10 13.91 0.83
N HIS A 190 17.58 13.09 -0.07
CA HIS A 190 16.38 12.30 0.25
C HIS A 190 16.68 11.27 1.35
N PRO A 191 15.82 11.09 2.38
CA PRO A 191 16.10 10.18 3.50
C PRO A 191 16.24 8.70 3.09
N ILE A 192 15.64 8.33 1.96
CA ILE A 192 15.66 6.97 1.39
C ILE A 192 16.81 6.79 0.38
N SER A 193 17.61 7.83 0.08
CA SER A 193 18.65 7.76 -0.96
C SER A 193 19.77 6.76 -0.64
N GLN A 194 19.96 6.43 0.65
CA GLN A 194 20.95 5.47 1.13
C GLN A 194 20.48 4.01 1.01
N LEU A 195 19.19 3.78 0.73
CA LEU A 195 18.66 2.43 0.60
C LEU A 195 19.04 1.83 -0.77
N THR A 196 19.49 0.59 -0.78
CA THR A 196 19.86 -0.15 -1.98
C THR A 196 18.63 -0.80 -2.62
N LEU A 197 18.61 -0.90 -3.96
CA LEU A 197 17.54 -1.61 -4.66
C LEU A 197 17.51 -3.09 -4.23
N PRO A 198 16.32 -3.66 -3.98
CA PRO A 198 16.17 -5.09 -3.85
C PRO A 198 16.72 -5.80 -5.11
N VAL A 199 17.48 -6.88 -4.92
CA VAL A 199 18.16 -7.64 -6.00
C VAL A 199 17.23 -8.01 -7.17
N ARG A 200 15.94 -8.22 -6.91
CA ARG A 200 14.91 -8.51 -7.93
C ARG A 200 14.67 -7.36 -8.91
N LEU A 201 14.76 -6.11 -8.47
CA LEU A 201 14.59 -4.93 -9.32
C LEU A 201 15.89 -4.53 -10.02
N HIS A 202 17.05 -4.85 -9.42
CA HIS A 202 18.36 -4.61 -10.03
C HIS A 202 18.50 -5.30 -11.40
N ARG A 203 18.01 -6.53 -11.54
CA ARG A 203 18.02 -7.28 -12.81
C ARG A 203 17.21 -6.61 -13.92
N LEU A 204 16.07 -5.99 -13.58
CA LEU A 204 15.21 -5.29 -14.53
C LEU A 204 15.82 -3.95 -14.99
N CYS A 205 16.58 -3.29 -14.11
CA CYS A 205 17.25 -2.02 -14.44
C CYS A 205 18.52 -2.21 -15.26
N CYS A 206 19.32 -3.27 -15.00
CA CYS A 206 20.49 -3.56 -15.81
C CYS A 206 20.15 -3.87 -17.28
N SER A 207 18.98 -4.45 -17.56
CA SER A 207 18.51 -4.68 -18.94
C SER A 207 18.10 -3.41 -19.68
N SER A 208 17.72 -2.34 -18.98
CA SER A 208 17.35 -1.05 -19.61
C SER A 208 18.52 -0.06 -19.69
N LEU A 209 19.51 -0.17 -18.81
CA LEU A 209 20.73 0.68 -18.87
C LEU A 209 21.74 0.22 -19.92
N SER A 210 21.72 -1.04 -20.37
CA SER A 210 22.62 -1.50 -21.43
C SER A 210 22.27 -0.95 -22.82
N HIS A 211 21.08 -0.35 -23.01
CA HIS A 211 20.68 0.28 -24.28
C HIS A 211 20.88 1.80 -24.30
N SER A 212 21.19 2.44 -23.16
CA SER A 212 21.39 3.90 -23.07
C SER A 212 22.86 4.32 -22.95
N VAL A 213 23.80 3.39 -23.13
CA VAL A 213 25.26 3.65 -23.12
C VAL A 213 25.90 3.52 -24.51
N LEU A 214 25.10 3.49 -25.58
CA LEU A 214 25.58 3.38 -26.98
C LEU A 214 25.10 4.50 -27.93
N LEU A 215 24.70 5.65 -27.40
CA LEU A 215 24.55 6.92 -28.12
C LEU A 215 25.10 8.05 -27.26
#